data_AF-A0A7S3B935-F1
#
_entry.id   AF-A0A7S3B935-F1
#
_cell.length_a   1.000
_cell.length_b   1.000
_cell.length_c   1.000
_cell.angle_alpha   90.00
_cell.angle_beta   90.00
_cell.angle_gamma   90.00
#
_symmetry.space_group_name_H-M   'P 1'
#
loop_
_entity.id
_entity.type
_entity.pdbx_description
1 polymer ?
#
loop_
_entity_poly.entity_id
_entity_poly.type
_entity_poly.pdbx_seq_one_letter_code
_entity_poly.pdbx_strand_id
1 'polypeptide(L)'
;AGMVLRSSLNSTATVTDSNGEAVISLPPNQDFIVHGQKPPSYQELYIFGRAVSEPFNYTTYMGTRLEAQLLARLAGDPYDPSLGYIVVGLDALKDPDAGLAPSNLIPAIGATALVQGINGSAPAFVLDGIMPVQTQTISASSNSFVTFPNKVPGAGVASAQPPAGQRCAISPGMGAQPQKVTAFPDAVSIVSFVCRPFV
;
A
#
# COMPACT_ATOMS: atom_id res chain seq x y z
N ALA A 1 16.58 -13.51 -11.07
CA ALA A 1 15.91 -12.53 -11.95
C ALA A 1 15.16 -11.52 -11.08
N GLY A 2 15.09 -10.26 -11.52
CA GLY A 2 14.30 -9.21 -10.87
C GLY A 2 12.80 -9.47 -10.96
N MET A 3 12.00 -8.63 -10.30
CA MET A 3 10.54 -8.64 -10.44
C MET A 3 10.15 -8.03 -11.77
N VAL A 4 9.17 -8.62 -12.45
CA VAL A 4 8.59 -8.08 -13.68
C VAL A 4 7.44 -7.15 -13.30
N LEU A 5 7.50 -5.90 -13.73
CA LEU A 5 6.48 -4.88 -13.51
C LEU A 5 5.77 -4.51 -14.81
N ARG A 6 4.46 -4.30 -14.76
CA ARG A 6 3.61 -3.87 -15.89
C ARG A 6 2.59 -2.85 -15.40
N SER A 7 2.37 -1.76 -16.15
CA SER A 7 1.28 -0.83 -15.83
C SER A 7 -0.03 -1.25 -16.51
N SER A 8 -1.18 -0.86 -15.96
CA SER A 8 -2.46 -0.92 -16.67
C SER A 8 -2.54 0.07 -17.84
N LEU A 9 -1.66 1.08 -17.85
CA LEU A 9 -1.63 2.15 -18.85
C LEU A 9 -0.58 1.92 -19.95
N ASN A 10 0.33 0.95 -19.77
CA ASN A 10 1.35 0.59 -20.74
C ASN A 10 1.52 -0.93 -20.83
N SER A 11 1.73 -1.49 -22.03
CA SER A 11 1.87 -2.95 -22.18
C SER A 11 3.31 -3.44 -21.96
N THR A 12 4.28 -2.53 -21.87
CA THR A 12 5.70 -2.86 -21.77
C THR A 12 6.04 -3.35 -20.37
N ALA A 13 6.67 -4.52 -20.29
CA ALA A 13 7.18 -5.05 -19.04
C ALA A 13 8.57 -4.47 -18.74
N THR A 14 8.77 -4.03 -17.50
CA THR A 14 10.09 -3.63 -16.98
C THR A 14 10.54 -4.63 -15.93
N VAL A 15 11.82 -4.98 -15.89
CA VAL A 15 12.37 -5.87 -14.85
C VAL A 15 13.18 -5.05 -13.86
N THR A 16 13.01 -5.30 -12.56
CA THR A 16 13.84 -4.64 -11.55
C THR A 16 15.31 -5.03 -11.71
N ASP A 17 16.21 -4.09 -11.48
CA ASP A 17 17.65 -4.31 -11.52
C ASP A 17 18.20 -5.01 -10.27
N SER A 18 19.52 -5.04 -10.10
CA SER A 18 20.19 -5.62 -8.93
C SER A 18 19.97 -4.84 -7.63
N ASN A 19 19.56 -3.58 -7.71
CA ASN A 19 19.22 -2.73 -6.57
C ASN A 19 17.73 -2.86 -6.20
N GLY A 20 16.95 -3.58 -7.02
CA GLY A 20 15.50 -3.72 -6.85
C GLY A 20 14.72 -2.55 -7.44
N GLU A 21 15.35 -1.74 -8.29
CA GLU A 21 14.74 -0.54 -8.87
C GLU A 21 14.24 -0.81 -10.29
N ALA A 22 13.17 -0.12 -10.68
CA ALA A 22 12.64 -0.14 -12.03
C ALA A 22 12.00 1.21 -12.37
N VAL A 23 12.11 1.62 -13.63
CA VAL A 23 11.48 2.84 -14.14
C VAL A 23 10.29 2.46 -15.01
N ILE A 24 9.12 3.04 -14.71
CA ILE A 24 7.89 2.84 -15.46
C ILE A 24 7.38 4.20 -15.91
N SER A 25 7.18 4.38 -17.22
CA SER A 25 6.59 5.60 -17.78
C SER A 25 5.06 5.54 -17.71
N LEU A 26 4.46 6.51 -17.02
CA LEU A 26 3.02 6.63 -16.87
C LEU A 26 2.54 7.95 -17.49
N PRO A 27 1.39 7.96 -18.19
CA PRO A 27 0.75 9.20 -18.61
C PRO A 27 0.43 10.09 -17.39
N PRO A 28 0.67 11.41 -17.46
CA PRO A 28 0.42 12.30 -16.33
C PRO A 28 -1.08 12.42 -16.02
N ASN A 29 -1.40 12.66 -14.75
CA ASN A 29 -2.77 12.88 -14.26
C ASN A 29 -3.75 11.72 -14.56
N GLN A 30 -3.25 10.49 -14.61
CA GLN A 30 -4.07 9.29 -14.77
C GLN A 30 -3.90 8.35 -13.58
N ASP A 31 -4.98 7.66 -13.22
CA ASP A 31 -4.93 6.58 -12.24
C ASP A 31 -4.25 5.37 -12.89
N PHE A 32 -3.35 4.72 -12.15
CA PHE A 32 -2.59 3.59 -12.63
C PHE A 32 -2.72 2.39 -11.69
N ILE A 33 -2.51 1.21 -12.25
CA ILE A 33 -2.24 -0.01 -11.51
C ILE A 33 -0.90 -0.55 -12.01
N VAL A 34 0.10 -0.69 -11.14
CA VAL A 34 1.34 -1.40 -11.45
C VAL A 34 1.25 -2.81 -10.89
N HIS A 35 1.28 -3.79 -11.79
CA HIS A 35 1.30 -5.21 -11.47
C HIS A 35 2.74 -5.73 -11.45
N GLY A 36 3.18 -6.29 -10.32
CA GLY A 36 4.48 -6.92 -10.13
C GLY A 36 4.39 -8.43 -9.93
N GLN A 37 5.25 -9.17 -10.62
CA GLN A 37 5.33 -10.64 -10.56
C GLN A 37 6.77 -11.12 -10.40
N LYS A 38 7.00 -12.02 -9.44
CA LYS A 38 8.25 -12.76 -9.26
C LYS A 38 7.97 -14.20 -8.80
N PRO A 39 7.41 -15.05 -9.68
CA PRO A 39 7.10 -16.43 -9.35
C PRO A 39 8.39 -17.24 -9.07
N PRO A 40 8.34 -18.31 -8.25
CA PRO A 40 7.17 -18.81 -7.49
C PRO A 40 7.10 -18.30 -6.04
N SER A 41 8.07 -17.50 -5.58
CA SER A 41 8.24 -17.22 -4.15
C SER A 41 7.44 -16.02 -3.63
N TYR A 42 7.12 -15.07 -4.51
CA TYR A 42 6.43 -13.83 -4.15
C TYR A 42 4.95 -13.90 -4.50
N GLN A 43 4.12 -13.27 -3.67
CA GLN A 43 2.75 -12.94 -4.05
C GLN A 43 2.78 -11.95 -5.21
N GLU A 44 1.72 -11.95 -6.01
CA GLU A 44 1.53 -10.86 -6.96
C GLU A 44 1.30 -9.55 -6.22
N LEU A 45 1.81 -8.47 -6.81
CA LEU A 45 1.75 -7.13 -6.25
C LEU A 45 0.92 -6.24 -7.16
N TYR A 46 -0.07 -5.55 -6.62
CA TYR A 46 -0.88 -4.57 -7.36
C TYR A 46 -0.80 -3.22 -6.65
N ILE A 47 -0.08 -2.27 -7.23
CA ILE A 47 0.11 -0.92 -6.68
C ILE A 47 -0.88 0.02 -7.37
N PHE A 48 -1.74 0.66 -6.58
CA PHE A 48 -2.72 1.61 -7.07
C PHE A 48 -2.29 3.03 -6.72
N GLY A 49 -2.40 3.94 -7.68
CA GLY A 49 -2.09 5.34 -7.45
C GLY A 49 -2.52 6.23 -8.60
N ARG A 50 -2.11 7.49 -8.54
CA ARG A 50 -2.34 8.48 -9.59
C ARG A 50 -1.04 9.15 -9.99
N ALA A 51 -0.72 9.11 -11.28
CA ALA A 51 0.48 9.72 -11.82
C ALA A 51 0.37 11.25 -11.81
N VAL A 52 1.48 11.92 -11.55
CA VAL A 52 1.62 13.39 -11.62
C VAL A 52 2.43 13.78 -12.85
N SER A 53 2.54 15.08 -13.13
CA SER A 53 3.33 15.59 -14.25
C SER A 53 4.84 15.38 -14.07
N GLU A 54 5.31 15.37 -12.82
CA GLU A 54 6.72 15.26 -12.49
C GLU A 54 7.14 13.81 -12.22
N PRO A 55 8.41 13.44 -12.49
CA PRO A 55 8.96 12.18 -12.02
C PRO A 55 8.88 12.07 -10.50
N PHE A 56 8.54 10.88 -9.99
CA PHE A 56 8.48 10.61 -8.56
C PHE A 56 9.10 9.25 -8.24
N ASN A 57 9.68 9.15 -7.05
CA ASN A 57 10.06 7.86 -6.48
C ASN A 57 8.88 7.28 -5.73
N TYR A 58 8.62 5.99 -5.96
CA TYR A 58 7.58 5.26 -5.25
C TYR A 58 8.22 4.06 -4.57
N THR A 59 8.16 4.05 -3.23
CA THR A 59 8.60 2.91 -2.45
C THR A 59 7.38 2.11 -2.02
N THR A 60 7.44 0.81 -2.28
CA THR A 60 6.35 -0.11 -1.94
C THR A 60 6.90 -1.27 -1.14
N TYR A 61 6.05 -1.86 -0.31
CA TYR A 61 6.35 -3.14 0.34
C TYR A 61 6.19 -4.30 -0.66
N MET A 62 7.03 -5.32 -0.50
CA MET A 62 6.93 -6.58 -1.21
C MET A 62 7.13 -7.73 -0.21
N GLY A 63 6.12 -8.59 -0.10
CA GLY A 63 6.16 -9.79 0.75
C GLY A 63 6.20 -11.08 -0.08
N THR A 64 6.81 -12.10 0.50
CA THR A 64 6.76 -13.49 0.01
C THR A 64 5.42 -14.15 0.37
N ARG A 65 5.07 -15.24 -0.33
CA ARG A 65 3.91 -16.06 0.05
C ARG A 65 4.02 -16.59 1.48
N LEU A 66 5.24 -16.91 1.94
CA LEU A 66 5.48 -17.40 3.28
C LEU A 66 5.20 -16.31 4.33
N GLU A 67 5.63 -15.08 4.09
CA GLU A 67 5.35 -13.94 4.98
C GLU A 67 3.86 -13.66 5.05
N ALA A 68 3.14 -13.72 3.92
CA ALA A 68 1.69 -13.57 3.91
C ALA A 68 0.98 -14.70 4.67
N GLN A 69 1.42 -15.95 4.52
CA GLN A 69 0.90 -17.09 5.29
C GLN A 69 1.15 -16.92 6.79
N LEU A 70 2.34 -16.45 7.18
CA LEU A 70 2.69 -16.17 8.57
C LEU A 70 1.81 -15.04 9.11
N LEU A 71 1.65 -13.96 8.36
CA LEU A 71 0.82 -12.82 8.72
C LEU A 71 -0.64 -13.23 8.94
N ALA A 72 -1.19 -14.04 8.03
CA ALA A 72 -2.53 -14.59 8.13
C ALA A 72 -2.70 -15.40 9.44
N ARG A 73 -1.76 -16.31 9.72
CA ARG A 73 -1.77 -17.12 10.95
C ARG A 73 -1.70 -16.26 12.21
N LEU A 74 -0.83 -15.26 12.24
CA LEU A 74 -0.70 -14.35 13.38
C LEU A 74 -1.96 -13.53 13.60
N ALA A 75 -2.63 -13.12 12.51
CA ALA A 75 -3.90 -12.40 12.57
C ALA A 75 -5.11 -13.30 12.92
N GLY A 76 -4.90 -14.62 13.05
CA GLY A 76 -5.95 -15.59 13.35
C GLY A 76 -6.82 -15.97 12.14
N ASP A 77 -6.38 -15.63 10.93
CA ASP A 77 -7.12 -15.85 9.68
C ASP A 77 -6.35 -16.84 8.79
N PRO A 78 -6.86 -18.06 8.55
CA PRO A 78 -6.19 -19.03 7.69
C PRO A 78 -5.95 -18.47 6.29
N TYR A 79 -4.77 -18.77 5.73
CA TYR A 79 -4.44 -18.39 4.36
C TYR A 79 -5.38 -19.09 3.37
N ASP A 80 -6.00 -18.33 2.48
CA ASP A 80 -6.86 -18.82 1.40
C ASP A 80 -6.42 -18.15 0.08
N PRO A 81 -5.92 -18.91 -0.90
CA PRO A 81 -5.46 -18.35 -2.17
C PRO A 81 -6.58 -17.80 -3.07
N SER A 82 -7.86 -18.06 -2.76
CA SER A 82 -9.00 -17.47 -3.49
C SER A 82 -9.29 -16.03 -3.07
N LEU A 83 -8.63 -15.55 -2.02
CA LEU A 83 -8.81 -14.24 -1.41
C LEU A 83 -7.53 -13.40 -1.58
N GLY A 84 -7.62 -12.09 -1.31
CA GLY A 84 -6.49 -11.16 -1.40
C GLY A 84 -6.42 -10.20 -0.22
N TYR A 85 -5.26 -9.55 -0.08
CA TYR A 85 -5.04 -8.51 0.93
C TYR A 85 -5.14 -7.12 0.31
N ILE A 86 -5.68 -6.18 1.08
CA ILE A 86 -5.50 -4.74 0.82
C ILE A 86 -4.60 -4.17 1.90
N VAL A 87 -3.54 -3.49 1.50
CA VAL A 87 -2.60 -2.81 2.39
C VAL A 87 -2.68 -1.31 2.10
N VAL A 88 -2.95 -0.54 3.15
CA VAL A 88 -2.98 0.92 3.09
C VAL A 88 -1.75 1.44 3.83
N GLY A 89 -0.81 2.04 3.09
CA GLY A 89 0.33 2.77 3.65
C GLY A 89 -0.11 4.15 4.13
N LEU A 90 0.29 4.51 5.35
CA LEU A 90 0.00 5.78 6.01
C LEU A 90 1.31 6.36 6.54
N ASP A 91 1.98 7.13 5.70
CA ASP A 91 3.25 7.76 6.03
C ASP A 91 3.07 9.27 6.31
N ALA A 92 3.96 9.85 7.09
CA ALA A 92 4.14 11.29 7.24
C ALA A 92 5.55 11.68 6.78
N LEU A 93 5.72 12.96 6.44
CA LEU A 93 7.02 13.50 6.05
C LEU A 93 7.80 13.98 7.28
N LYS A 94 9.07 13.59 7.40
CA LYS A 94 9.98 14.19 8.40
C LYS A 94 10.23 15.66 8.06
N ASP A 95 10.46 15.93 6.77
CA ASP A 95 10.71 17.24 6.21
C ASP A 95 9.87 17.44 4.92
N PRO A 96 8.88 18.34 4.89
CA PRO A 96 8.08 18.60 3.70
C PRO A 96 8.90 18.98 2.46
N ASP A 97 10.06 19.60 2.63
CA ASP A 97 10.91 20.09 1.53
C ASP A 97 11.74 18.97 0.89
N ALA A 98 11.97 17.86 1.61
CA ALA A 98 12.72 16.71 1.13
C ALA A 98 11.88 15.73 0.28
N GLY A 99 10.59 16.02 0.07
CA GLY A 99 9.71 15.26 -0.83
C GLY A 99 9.46 13.80 -0.43
N LEU A 100 9.07 12.95 -1.38
CA LEU A 100 8.62 11.57 -1.14
C LEU A 100 9.75 10.52 -1.07
N ALA A 101 10.98 10.94 -0.76
CA ALA A 101 12.08 9.99 -0.63
C ALA A 101 11.82 9.02 0.54
N PRO A 102 12.09 7.70 0.41
CA PRO A 102 11.83 6.74 1.47
C PRO A 102 12.54 7.07 2.80
N SER A 103 13.71 7.70 2.76
CA SER A 103 14.41 8.17 3.97
C SER A 103 13.67 9.29 4.72
N ASN A 104 12.75 9.98 4.05
CA ASN A 104 11.95 11.07 4.57
C ASN A 104 10.55 10.63 5.04
N LEU A 105 10.18 9.37 4.83
CA LEU A 105 8.91 8.81 5.28
C LEU A 105 9.03 8.24 6.70
N ILE A 106 8.01 8.48 7.52
CA ILE A 106 7.81 7.88 8.85
C ILE A 106 6.36 7.45 9.01
N PRO A 107 6.02 6.53 9.93
CA PRO A 107 4.63 6.22 10.22
C PRO A 107 3.84 7.47 10.61
N ALA A 108 2.67 7.68 9.99
CA ALA A 108 1.76 8.76 10.35
C ALA A 108 0.97 8.41 11.63
N ILE A 109 1.60 8.59 12.79
CA ILE A 109 1.01 8.25 14.09
C ILE A 109 -0.35 8.96 14.27
N GLY A 110 -1.38 8.17 14.59
CA GLY A 110 -2.76 8.64 14.75
C GLY A 110 -3.58 8.68 13.44
N ALA A 111 -2.95 8.47 12.28
CA ALA A 111 -3.69 8.30 11.02
C ALA A 111 -4.47 6.99 11.03
N THR A 112 -5.66 6.97 10.42
CA THR A 112 -6.52 5.79 10.35
C THR A 112 -6.81 5.44 8.89
N ALA A 113 -6.65 4.17 8.52
CA ALA A 113 -7.00 3.68 7.18
C ALA A 113 -8.44 3.16 7.18
N LEU A 114 -9.17 3.43 6.11
CA LEU A 114 -10.53 2.96 5.90
C LEU A 114 -10.65 2.38 4.50
N VAL A 115 -11.21 1.18 4.39
CA VAL A 115 -11.56 0.58 3.09
C VAL A 115 -13.06 0.28 3.07
N GLN A 116 -13.82 1.07 2.32
CA GLN A 116 -15.25 0.84 2.15
C GLN A 116 -15.48 -0.50 1.45
N GLY A 117 -16.45 -1.27 1.96
CA GLY A 117 -16.74 -2.63 1.49
C GLY A 117 -16.12 -3.73 2.35
N ILE A 118 -15.21 -3.38 3.28
CA ILE A 118 -14.64 -4.32 4.26
C ILE A 118 -15.35 -4.14 5.60
N ASN A 119 -16.24 -5.08 5.94
CA ASN A 119 -17.01 -5.07 7.19
C ASN A 119 -16.66 -6.31 8.04
N GLY A 120 -16.70 -6.18 9.37
CA GLY A 120 -16.47 -7.29 10.30
C GLY A 120 -16.00 -6.81 11.68
N SER A 121 -15.87 -7.73 12.63
CA SER A 121 -15.39 -7.44 13.99
C SER A 121 -13.88 -7.15 14.07
N ALA A 122 -13.11 -7.62 13.08
CA ALA A 122 -11.68 -7.41 12.94
C ALA A 122 -11.35 -7.05 11.48
N PRO A 123 -11.78 -5.88 10.99
CA PRO A 123 -11.71 -5.54 9.58
C PRO A 123 -10.28 -5.20 9.13
N ALA A 124 -9.36 -4.95 10.06
CA ALA A 124 -7.97 -4.60 9.78
C ALA A 124 -7.07 -4.88 10.98
N PHE A 125 -5.76 -4.89 10.73
CA PHE A 125 -4.73 -4.88 11.75
C PHE A 125 -3.51 -4.05 11.31
N VAL A 126 -2.71 -3.63 12.28
CA VAL A 126 -1.35 -3.08 12.08
C VAL A 126 -0.35 -4.01 12.74
N LEU A 127 0.91 -3.98 12.30
CA LEU A 127 1.98 -4.68 13.03
C LEU A 127 2.56 -3.74 14.08
N ASP A 128 2.38 -4.09 15.35
CA ASP A 128 2.97 -3.42 16.50
C ASP A 128 4.14 -4.28 17.01
N GLY A 129 5.36 -3.82 16.73
CA GLY A 129 6.54 -4.68 16.82
C GLY A 129 6.45 -5.88 15.86
N ILE A 130 6.28 -7.08 16.40
CA ILE A 130 6.17 -8.34 15.63
C ILE A 130 4.76 -8.95 15.67
N MET A 131 3.82 -8.35 16.39
CA MET A 131 2.49 -8.89 16.60
C MET A 131 1.44 -8.05 15.86
N PRO A 132 0.47 -8.68 15.18
CA PRO A 132 -0.67 -7.95 14.65
C PRO A 132 -1.58 -7.48 15.79
N VAL A 133 -1.95 -6.22 15.75
CA VAL A 133 -2.93 -5.61 16.65
C VAL A 133 -4.14 -5.20 15.82
N GLN A 134 -5.33 -5.64 16.23
CA GLN A 134 -6.58 -5.34 15.55
C GLN A 134 -6.95 -3.86 15.73
N THR A 135 -6.51 -3.05 14.78
CA THR A 135 -6.79 -1.62 14.71
C THR A 135 -6.61 -1.15 13.27
N GLN A 136 -7.20 -0.01 12.97
CA GLN A 136 -7.04 0.71 11.71
C GLN A 136 -6.13 1.93 11.86
N THR A 137 -5.69 2.22 13.08
CA THR A 137 -4.94 3.43 13.43
C THR A 137 -3.47 3.11 13.68
N ILE A 138 -2.58 3.90 13.09
CA ILE A 138 -1.14 3.80 13.31
C ILE A 138 -0.81 4.25 14.75
N SER A 139 -0.20 3.38 15.53
CA SER A 139 0.31 3.68 16.87
C SER A 139 1.76 4.16 16.81
N ALA A 140 2.31 4.64 17.93
CA ALA A 140 3.71 5.08 17.98
C ALA A 140 4.73 3.94 17.79
N SER A 141 4.32 2.70 18.10
CA SER A 141 5.14 1.50 18.01
C SER A 141 4.82 0.64 16.78
N SER A 142 3.79 0.99 16.01
CA SER A 142 3.41 0.26 14.80
C SER A 142 4.25 0.66 13.58
N ASN A 143 4.24 -0.20 12.57
CA ASN A 143 4.66 0.17 11.23
C ASN A 143 3.71 1.20 10.59
N SER A 144 4.02 1.66 9.38
CA SER A 144 3.19 2.60 8.61
C SER A 144 2.10 1.92 7.78
N PHE A 145 1.79 0.64 8.01
CA PHE A 145 0.89 -0.13 7.14
C PHE A 145 -0.30 -0.67 7.92
N VAL A 146 -1.50 -0.34 7.45
CA VAL A 146 -2.75 -0.98 7.88
C VAL A 146 -3.11 -2.06 6.87
N THR A 147 -3.20 -3.30 7.33
CA THR A 147 -3.57 -4.44 6.49
C THR A 147 -5.01 -4.81 6.75
N PHE A 148 -5.77 -4.94 5.66
CA PHE A 148 -7.12 -5.46 5.66
C PHE A 148 -7.02 -6.92 5.22
N PRO A 149 -7.27 -7.88 6.15
CA PRO A 149 -6.98 -9.29 5.93
C PRO A 149 -7.77 -9.90 4.77
N ASN A 150 -7.25 -11.06 4.38
CA ASN A 150 -7.66 -12.00 3.32
C ASN A 150 -9.13 -12.46 3.41
N LYS A 151 -10.08 -11.55 3.40
CA LYS A 151 -11.52 -11.82 3.58
C LYS A 151 -12.40 -11.09 2.58
N VAL A 152 -11.82 -10.22 1.75
CA VAL A 152 -12.58 -9.39 0.83
C VAL A 152 -12.09 -9.62 -0.58
N PRO A 153 -12.80 -10.41 -1.39
CA PRO A 153 -12.61 -10.41 -2.83
C PRO A 153 -13.33 -9.19 -3.44
N GLY A 154 -12.72 -8.59 -4.47
CA GLY A 154 -13.36 -7.55 -5.27
C GLY A 154 -12.95 -6.12 -4.94
N ALA A 155 -13.75 -5.16 -5.38
CA ALA A 155 -13.42 -3.74 -5.35
C ALA A 155 -13.88 -3.05 -4.05
N GLY A 156 -13.04 -2.16 -3.55
CA GLY A 156 -13.32 -1.27 -2.43
C GLY A 156 -12.81 0.14 -2.69
N VAL A 157 -13.06 1.04 -1.74
CA VAL A 157 -12.56 2.42 -1.79
C VAL A 157 -11.71 2.69 -0.55
N ALA A 158 -10.40 2.78 -0.75
CA ALA A 158 -9.43 3.09 0.28
C ALA A 158 -9.34 4.60 0.54
N SER A 159 -9.26 4.98 1.80
CA SER A 159 -9.12 6.37 2.25
C SER A 159 -8.32 6.43 3.55
N ALA A 160 -7.83 7.62 3.86
CA ALA A 160 -7.08 7.90 5.08
C ALA A 160 -7.75 9.03 5.86
N GLN A 161 -8.08 8.78 7.12
CA GLN A 161 -8.44 9.83 8.07
C GLN A 161 -7.15 10.37 8.69
N PRO A 162 -6.87 11.68 8.58
CA PRO A 162 -5.64 12.24 9.09
C PRO A 162 -5.63 12.34 10.62
N PRO A 163 -4.43 12.33 11.22
CA PRO A 163 -4.28 12.72 12.62
C PRO A 163 -4.59 14.21 12.79
N ALA A 164 -4.83 14.63 14.04
CA ALA A 164 -5.14 16.02 14.34
C ALA A 164 -4.05 16.97 13.80
N GLY A 165 -4.49 18.07 13.16
CA GLY A 165 -3.58 19.08 12.60
C GLY A 165 -2.91 18.71 11.27
N GLN A 166 -3.30 17.60 10.64
CA GLN A 166 -2.75 17.16 9.35
C GLN A 166 -3.82 16.92 8.30
N ARG A 167 -3.39 16.78 7.05
CA ARG A 167 -4.14 16.27 5.91
C ARG A 167 -3.40 15.10 5.29
N CYS A 168 -4.10 14.03 4.94
CA CYS A 168 -3.53 12.91 4.18
C CYS A 168 -4.01 12.95 2.75
N ALA A 169 -3.13 12.60 1.82
CA ALA A 169 -3.40 12.61 0.40
C ALA A 169 -2.77 11.39 -0.27
N ILE A 170 -3.37 10.89 -1.34
CA ILE A 170 -2.85 9.71 -2.05
C ILE A 170 -1.46 10.02 -2.62
N SER A 171 -0.48 9.14 -2.40
CA SER A 171 0.85 9.25 -3.00
C SER A 171 0.90 8.54 -4.35
N PRO A 172 1.59 9.07 -5.36
CA PRO A 172 2.32 10.36 -5.40
C PRO A 172 1.44 11.54 -5.83
N GLY A 173 0.18 11.29 -6.20
CA GLY A 173 -0.77 12.28 -6.71
C GLY A 173 -0.99 13.50 -5.82
N MET A 174 -0.78 13.32 -4.51
CA MET A 174 -1.09 14.22 -3.41
C MET A 174 -2.50 14.84 -3.48
N GLY A 175 -3.43 14.15 -4.13
CA GLY A 175 -4.85 14.48 -4.14
C GLY A 175 -5.55 13.98 -2.88
N ALA A 176 -6.51 14.75 -2.36
CA ALA A 176 -7.32 14.36 -1.20
C ALA A 176 -8.38 13.28 -1.53
N GLN A 177 -8.33 12.68 -2.73
CA GLN A 177 -9.36 11.76 -3.19
C GLN A 177 -9.12 10.34 -2.67
N PRO A 178 -10.18 9.63 -2.24
CA PRO A 178 -10.14 8.20 -2.01
C PRO A 178 -9.70 7.44 -3.26
N GLN A 179 -9.03 6.30 -3.07
CA GLN A 179 -8.54 5.45 -4.15
C GLN A 179 -9.42 4.23 -4.33
N LYS A 180 -9.87 3.96 -5.56
CA LYS A 180 -10.45 2.67 -5.89
C LYS A 180 -9.35 1.61 -5.86
N VAL A 181 -9.58 0.55 -5.08
CA VAL A 181 -8.67 -0.58 -4.92
C VAL A 181 -9.43 -1.86 -5.20
N THR A 182 -8.77 -2.86 -5.77
CA THR A 182 -9.34 -4.20 -5.96
C THR A 182 -8.45 -5.20 -5.27
N ALA A 183 -9.02 -6.04 -4.41
CA ALA A 183 -8.32 -7.18 -3.85
C ALA A 183 -8.33 -8.32 -4.87
N PHE A 184 -7.13 -8.72 -5.32
CA PHE A 184 -6.93 -9.83 -6.23
C PHE A 184 -6.59 -11.12 -5.47
N PRO A 185 -7.10 -12.28 -5.91
CA PRO A 185 -6.75 -13.58 -5.32
C PRO A 185 -5.23 -13.83 -5.31
N ASP A 186 -4.71 -14.42 -4.23
CA ASP A 186 -3.29 -14.76 -4.03
C ASP A 186 -2.33 -13.55 -4.18
N ALA A 187 -2.82 -12.34 -3.94
CA ALA A 187 -2.08 -11.10 -4.17
C ALA A 187 -2.22 -10.07 -3.04
N VAL A 188 -1.32 -9.08 -3.07
CA VAL A 188 -1.36 -7.90 -2.21
C VAL A 188 -1.66 -6.67 -3.04
N SER A 189 -2.70 -5.96 -2.66
CA SER A 189 -3.15 -4.72 -3.30
C SER A 189 -2.78 -3.54 -2.41
N ILE A 190 -1.93 -2.65 -2.91
CA ILE A 190 -1.31 -1.58 -2.13
C ILE A 190 -1.82 -0.22 -2.59
N VAL A 191 -2.21 0.60 -1.61
CA VAL A 191 -2.49 2.02 -1.79
C VAL A 191 -1.68 2.77 -0.73
N SER A 192 -1.03 3.87 -1.10
CA SER A 192 -0.27 4.68 -0.13
C SER A 192 -0.83 6.10 -0.01
N PHE A 193 -0.94 6.60 1.21
CA PHE A 193 -1.28 7.97 1.54
C PHE A 193 -0.14 8.61 2.34
N VAL A 194 0.09 9.90 2.10
CA VAL A 194 1.07 10.71 2.82
C VAL A 194 0.35 11.85 3.55
N CYS A 195 0.57 11.90 4.86
CA CYS A 195 0.04 12.89 5.78
C CYS A 195 1.04 14.02 5.98
N ARG A 196 0.54 15.25 5.97
CA ARG A 196 1.34 16.48 6.12
C ARG A 196 0.57 17.52 6.91
N PRO A 197 1.26 18.46 7.60
CA PRO A 197 0.61 19.56 8.29
C PRO A 197 -0.32 20.37 7.36
N PHE A 198 -1.32 21.02 7.97
CA PHE A 198 -2.00 22.14 7.30
C PHE A 198 -0.95 23.25 7.08
N VAL A 199 -0.77 23.65 5.83
CA VAL A 199 0.02 24.83 5.45
C VAL A 199 -0.96 25.98 5.28
#